data_AF-A0A8B3L2G3-F1
#
_entry.id   AF-A0A8B3L2G3-F1
#
_cell.length_a   1.000
_cell.length_b   1.000
_cell.length_c   1.000
_cell.angle_alpha   90.00
_cell.angle_beta   90.00
_cell.angle_gamma   90.00
#
_symmetry.space_group_name_H-M   'P 1'
#
loop_
_entity.id
_entity.type
_entity.pdbx_description
1 polymer ?
#
loop_
_entity_poly.entity_id
_entity_poly.type
_entity_poly.pdbx_seq_one_letter_code
_entity_poly.pdbx_strand_id
1 'polypeptide(L)'
;MKDDEFRPKLGKIGSRGSKAGKRYAGQVRAAVNRAGGQPQPGGRFTGSRTGRGGAAAALLKSRDRYAAFRQRRVIVKARIVKLAGKGADGARAHLRYLQRDGVTREGAPGELYGADSDRVDGKAFIDRADGDRHQFRFIVAAEDGIEYEDLKALTRRLMAQMQEDLGTKLDWVAVDHFNTGHPHSHIIVRGRDDRGENLVIAREYISSGIRERAAELVSLDLGPRTDREIELRLRREMEQERFTSIDRRLLSMRDDDGLVSPGGPDAIRQTLHQGRLRKLERMGLAAEVGAGSWRLDDELEATLRRTGERGDIIKTIHRELAGKGLARSAADWVIHDRAGEPVQSLVGRVVARGLADEINDRHYMIVDAVDGKSHWIDIGRGEAMETMPNGCIVRVAPRNTEPRRVDRTIAEIAAANGGRYDVDIHLKHDPSATESFARTHVRRLEAIRRATGGVEREPNGTW
;
A
#
# COMPACT_ATOMS: atom_id res chain seq x y z
N MET A 1 24.46 59.27 -15.41
CA MET A 1 23.53 58.15 -15.65
C MET A 1 22.16 58.63 -15.18
N LYS A 2 21.16 58.66 -16.07
CA LYS A 2 19.77 58.91 -15.66
C LYS A 2 19.13 57.56 -15.39
N ASP A 3 18.62 57.38 -14.18
CA ASP A 3 17.82 56.22 -13.79
C ASP A 3 16.47 56.28 -14.51
N ASP A 4 16.19 55.30 -15.37
CA ASP A 4 14.85 55.11 -15.93
C ASP A 4 13.98 54.38 -14.91
N GLU A 5 13.08 55.14 -14.26
CA GLU A 5 12.13 54.65 -13.28
C GLU A 5 11.05 53.77 -13.98
N PHE A 6 11.21 52.45 -13.91
CA PHE A 6 10.27 51.50 -14.49
C PHE A 6 9.02 51.34 -13.61
N ARG A 7 7.88 51.88 -14.07
CA ARG A 7 6.57 51.72 -13.41
C ARG A 7 5.68 50.71 -14.15
N PRO A 8 5.51 49.48 -13.65
CA PRO A 8 4.68 48.48 -14.30
C PRO A 8 3.18 48.84 -14.22
N LYS A 9 2.51 48.89 -15.38
CA LYS A 9 1.05 49.00 -15.44
C LYS A 9 0.42 47.61 -15.30
N LEU A 10 -0.27 47.37 -14.19
CA LEU A 10 -1.08 46.16 -13.99
C LEU A 10 -2.39 46.28 -14.78
N GLY A 11 -2.74 45.21 -15.51
CA GLY A 11 -4.01 45.13 -16.25
C GLY A 11 -5.21 44.93 -15.32
N LYS A 12 -6.43 45.11 -15.85
CA LYS A 12 -7.68 44.87 -15.09
C LYS A 12 -7.74 43.43 -14.56
N ILE A 13 -8.21 43.29 -13.32
CA ILE A 13 -8.45 42.01 -12.64
C ILE A 13 -9.37 41.15 -13.52
N GLY A 14 -8.91 39.95 -13.89
CA GLY A 14 -9.62 39.01 -14.77
C GLY A 14 -9.21 39.06 -16.25
N SER A 15 -8.35 39.99 -16.67
CA SER A 15 -7.85 40.00 -18.05
C SER A 15 -6.85 38.86 -18.31
N ARG A 16 -7.20 37.94 -19.21
CA ARG A 16 -6.25 36.98 -19.78
C ARG A 16 -5.36 37.75 -20.77
N GLY A 17 -4.17 38.16 -20.31
CA GLY A 17 -3.25 39.08 -20.99
C GLY A 17 -3.07 38.91 -22.51
N SER A 18 -2.55 39.95 -23.17
CA SER A 18 -2.47 40.05 -24.63
C SER A 18 -1.68 38.91 -25.27
N LYS A 19 -1.97 38.61 -26.55
CA LYS A 19 -1.25 37.62 -27.38
C LYS A 19 0.28 37.82 -27.38
N ALA A 20 0.77 39.01 -27.03
CA ALA A 20 2.20 39.31 -26.91
C ALA A 20 2.88 38.56 -25.73
N GLY A 21 2.21 38.35 -24.60
CA GLY A 21 2.76 37.57 -23.47
C GLY A 21 2.96 36.10 -23.80
N LYS A 22 2.09 35.52 -24.65
CA LYS A 22 2.26 34.17 -25.21
C LYS A 22 3.48 34.07 -26.14
N ARG A 23 3.83 35.16 -26.85
CA ARG A 23 5.03 35.21 -27.71
C ARG A 23 6.31 35.27 -26.88
N TYR A 24 6.32 36.00 -25.76
CA TYR A 24 7.48 36.07 -24.86
C TYR A 24 7.77 34.70 -24.21
N ALA A 25 6.75 34.00 -23.71
CA ALA A 25 6.91 32.65 -23.16
C ALA A 25 7.44 31.64 -24.22
N GLY A 26 7.05 31.80 -25.48
CA GLY A 26 7.59 31.03 -26.60
C GLY A 26 9.06 31.34 -26.89
N GLN A 27 9.45 32.62 -26.82
CA GLN A 27 10.84 33.06 -27.00
C GLN A 27 11.75 32.57 -25.87
N VAL A 28 11.28 32.60 -24.62
CA VAL A 28 12.02 32.06 -23.45
C VAL A 28 12.21 30.55 -23.58
N ARG A 29 11.17 29.80 -23.98
CA ARG A 29 11.31 28.36 -24.27
C ARG A 29 12.29 28.08 -25.40
N ALA A 30 12.25 28.87 -26.48
CA ALA A 30 13.18 28.72 -27.59
C ALA A 30 14.63 29.02 -27.16
N ALA A 31 14.86 29.99 -26.28
CA ALA A 31 16.17 30.29 -25.72
C ALA A 31 16.69 29.17 -24.81
N VAL A 32 15.83 28.61 -23.95
CA VAL A 32 16.17 27.46 -23.07
C VAL A 32 16.54 26.21 -23.89
N ASN A 33 15.79 25.92 -24.97
CA ASN A 33 16.11 24.80 -25.85
C ASN A 33 17.43 25.02 -26.61
N ARG A 34 17.73 26.26 -27.00
CA ARG A 34 19.01 26.61 -27.66
C ARG A 34 20.22 26.53 -26.71
N ALA A 35 19.98 26.66 -25.40
CA ALA A 35 20.99 26.52 -24.35
C ALA A 35 21.17 25.07 -23.84
N GLY A 36 20.66 24.06 -24.58
CA GLY A 36 20.85 22.64 -24.25
C GLY A 36 19.76 22.02 -23.37
N GLY A 37 18.65 22.71 -23.12
CA GLY A 37 17.50 22.14 -22.45
C GLY A 37 16.81 21.08 -23.32
N GLN A 38 16.85 19.80 -22.90
CA GLN A 38 16.12 18.74 -23.60
C GLN A 38 14.60 18.97 -23.53
N PRO A 39 13.86 18.85 -24.65
CA PRO A 39 12.41 18.90 -24.62
C PRO A 39 11.88 17.64 -23.89
N GLN A 40 11.20 17.84 -22.76
CA GLN A 40 10.47 16.74 -22.14
C GLN A 40 9.32 16.30 -23.07
N PRO A 41 9.14 15.00 -23.32
CA PRO A 41 7.99 14.50 -24.07
C PRO A 41 6.70 14.97 -23.40
N GLY A 42 5.69 15.33 -24.21
CA GLY A 42 4.39 15.81 -23.75
C GLY A 42 3.88 14.99 -22.56
N GLY A 43 3.75 15.65 -21.40
CA GLY A 43 3.54 14.99 -20.13
C GLY A 43 2.27 14.13 -20.13
N ARG A 44 2.43 12.84 -19.84
CA ARG A 44 1.34 12.01 -19.29
C ARG A 44 0.67 12.79 -18.16
N PHE A 45 -0.66 12.82 -18.12
CA PHE A 45 -1.39 13.39 -16.98
C PHE A 45 -0.91 12.73 -15.68
N THR A 46 -0.14 13.45 -14.87
CA THR A 46 0.49 12.94 -13.65
C THR A 46 -0.47 12.93 -12.45
N GLY A 47 -1.61 13.60 -12.59
CA GLY A 47 -2.54 13.91 -11.48
C GLY A 47 -1.94 14.85 -10.44
N SER A 48 -0.75 15.39 -10.68
CA SER A 48 0.08 15.98 -9.62
C SER A 48 -0.40 17.33 -9.07
N ARG A 49 -1.40 17.90 -9.75
CA ARG A 49 -2.03 19.18 -9.42
C ARG A 49 -3.55 19.06 -9.39
N THR A 50 -4.07 17.83 -9.38
CA THR A 50 -5.50 17.53 -9.40
C THR A 50 -5.90 16.98 -8.03
N GLY A 51 -6.81 17.68 -7.35
CA GLY A 51 -7.22 17.36 -5.98
C GLY A 51 -6.66 18.34 -4.94
N ARG A 52 -7.23 18.28 -3.75
CA ARG A 52 -6.89 19.12 -2.59
C ARG A 52 -5.54 18.69 -1.98
N GLY A 53 -4.81 19.62 -1.36
CA GLY A 53 -3.51 19.35 -0.72
C GLY A 53 -2.27 19.36 -1.63
N GLY A 54 -2.44 19.59 -2.95
CA GLY A 54 -1.31 19.59 -3.89
C GLY A 54 -0.25 20.67 -3.61
N ALA A 55 -0.68 21.86 -3.18
CA ALA A 55 0.23 22.96 -2.81
C ALA A 55 1.01 22.65 -1.53
N ALA A 56 0.33 22.15 -0.49
CA ALA A 56 0.97 21.69 0.73
C ALA A 56 2.01 20.59 0.45
N ALA A 57 1.65 19.59 -0.36
CA ALA A 57 2.57 18.52 -0.74
C ALA A 57 3.81 19.03 -1.50
N ALA A 58 3.65 20.04 -2.36
CA ALA A 58 4.78 20.64 -3.07
C ALA A 58 5.73 21.39 -2.13
N LEU A 59 5.19 22.10 -1.13
CA LEU A 59 5.98 22.81 -0.11
C LEU A 59 6.75 21.83 0.77
N LEU A 60 6.08 20.78 1.26
CA LEU A 60 6.69 19.77 2.13
C LEU A 60 7.86 19.06 1.40
N LYS A 61 7.70 18.71 0.12
CA LYS A 61 8.78 18.13 -0.72
C LYS A 61 10.00 19.03 -0.92
N SER A 62 9.85 20.35 -0.78
CA SER A 62 10.93 21.31 -1.04
C SER A 62 11.85 21.53 0.17
N ARG A 63 11.54 20.91 1.32
CA ARG A 63 12.31 21.03 2.56
C ARG A 63 13.59 20.19 2.54
N ASP A 64 14.55 20.62 3.36
CA ASP A 64 15.95 20.19 3.35
C ASP A 64 16.14 18.66 3.38
N ARG A 65 16.84 18.13 2.37
CA ARG A 65 17.14 16.70 2.22
C ARG A 65 18.07 16.18 3.33
N TYR A 66 18.85 17.06 3.97
CA TYR A 66 19.74 16.69 5.08
C TYR A 66 19.00 16.55 6.42
N ALA A 67 17.79 17.12 6.54
CA ALA A 67 16.92 16.92 7.71
C ALA A 67 16.35 15.49 7.80
N ALA A 68 16.34 14.73 6.69
CA ALA A 68 15.74 13.40 6.61
C ALA A 68 16.37 12.37 7.58
N PHE A 69 17.63 12.55 7.97
CA PHE A 69 18.28 11.69 8.95
C PHE A 69 17.84 11.99 10.39
N ARG A 70 17.57 13.26 10.72
CA ARG A 70 17.15 13.69 12.07
C ARG A 70 15.63 13.71 12.25
N GLN A 71 14.86 13.72 11.16
CA GLN A 71 13.40 13.61 11.24
C GLN A 71 12.99 12.22 11.73
N ARG A 72 12.00 12.17 12.64
CA ARG A 72 11.34 10.92 13.05
C ARG A 72 10.69 10.26 11.84
N ARG A 73 10.67 8.92 11.81
CA ARG A 73 10.15 8.17 10.66
C ARG A 73 8.71 7.74 10.93
N VAL A 74 7.85 7.96 9.94
CA VAL A 74 6.48 7.46 9.93
C VAL A 74 6.25 6.70 8.63
N ILE A 75 5.57 5.56 8.72
CA ILE A 75 5.05 4.80 7.59
C ILE A 75 3.57 5.14 7.47
N VAL A 76 3.16 5.50 6.26
CA VAL A 76 1.75 5.70 5.91
C VAL A 76 1.42 4.77 4.75
N LYS A 77 0.50 3.82 4.97
CA LYS A 77 -0.14 3.07 3.88
C LYS A 77 -1.48 3.71 3.58
N ALA A 78 -1.78 3.93 2.31
CA ALA A 78 -3.03 4.56 1.88
C ALA A 78 -3.71 3.69 0.82
N ARG A 79 -5.03 3.54 0.94
CA ARG A 79 -5.86 2.89 -0.08
C ARG A 79 -7.17 3.62 -0.28
N ILE A 80 -7.58 3.71 -1.53
CA ILE A 80 -8.89 4.22 -1.93
C ILE A 80 -9.80 3.02 -2.18
N VAL A 81 -10.88 2.90 -1.42
CA VAL A 81 -11.86 1.83 -1.55
C VAL A 81 -13.12 2.37 -2.17
N LYS A 82 -13.51 1.85 -3.34
CA LYS A 82 -14.78 2.19 -3.99
C LYS A 82 -15.92 1.48 -3.27
N LEU A 83 -17.01 2.20 -2.99
CA LEU A 83 -18.15 1.66 -2.23
C LEU A 83 -19.27 1.11 -3.10
N ALA A 84 -19.13 1.17 -4.44
CA ALA A 84 -20.09 0.60 -5.37
C ALA A 84 -20.20 -0.94 -5.29
N GLY A 85 -21.38 -1.48 -5.56
CA GLY A 85 -21.64 -2.92 -5.53
C GLY A 85 -21.41 -3.51 -4.14
N LYS A 86 -20.59 -4.56 -4.03
CA LYS A 86 -20.22 -5.19 -2.75
C LYS A 86 -19.23 -4.36 -1.90
N GLY A 87 -18.80 -3.19 -2.39
CA GLY A 87 -17.83 -2.34 -1.69
C GLY A 87 -18.33 -1.84 -0.33
N ALA A 88 -19.61 -1.51 -0.22
CA ALA A 88 -20.22 -1.09 1.05
C ALA A 88 -20.21 -2.21 2.11
N ASP A 89 -20.58 -3.44 1.73
CA ASP A 89 -20.50 -4.60 2.62
C ASP A 89 -19.06 -4.87 3.07
N GLY A 90 -18.10 -4.76 2.16
CA GLY A 90 -16.68 -4.88 2.46
C GLY A 90 -16.18 -3.81 3.43
N ALA A 91 -16.65 -2.56 3.29
CA ALA A 91 -16.34 -1.49 4.24
C ALA A 91 -16.90 -1.76 5.64
N ARG A 92 -18.14 -2.26 5.74
CA ARG A 92 -18.74 -2.67 7.01
C ARG A 92 -17.97 -3.81 7.67
N ALA A 93 -17.61 -4.83 6.90
CA ALA A 93 -16.85 -5.96 7.40
C ALA A 93 -15.46 -5.55 7.90
N HIS A 94 -14.78 -4.66 7.16
CA HIS A 94 -13.48 -4.13 7.56
C HIS A 94 -13.57 -3.34 8.87
N LEU A 95 -14.58 -2.46 9.03
CA LEU A 95 -14.73 -1.69 10.28
C LEU A 95 -14.95 -2.60 11.50
N ARG A 96 -15.79 -3.63 11.36
CA ARG A 96 -16.00 -4.63 12.42
C ARG A 96 -14.72 -5.40 12.74
N TYR A 97 -13.93 -5.75 11.72
CA TYR A 97 -12.64 -6.41 11.93
C TYR A 97 -11.71 -5.51 12.76
N LEU A 98 -11.58 -4.24 12.39
CA LEU A 98 -10.71 -3.27 13.05
C LEU A 98 -11.05 -3.10 14.54
N GLN A 99 -12.33 -3.11 14.90
CA GLN A 99 -12.78 -3.04 16.30
C GLN A 99 -12.51 -4.33 17.08
N ARG A 100 -12.62 -5.49 16.42
CA ARG A 100 -12.38 -6.78 17.06
C ARG A 100 -10.90 -7.03 17.31
N ASP A 101 -10.07 -6.68 16.33
CA ASP A 101 -8.65 -6.98 16.31
C ASP A 101 -7.79 -5.85 16.86
N GLY A 102 -8.35 -4.64 16.94
CA GLY A 102 -7.71 -3.54 17.64
C GLY A 102 -7.56 -3.88 19.11
N VAL A 103 -6.40 -3.57 19.65
CA VAL A 103 -6.10 -3.81 21.05
C VAL A 103 -5.33 -2.61 21.58
N THR A 104 -5.77 -2.08 22.73
CA THR A 104 -5.02 -1.04 23.45
C THR A 104 -3.71 -1.62 23.99
N ARG A 105 -2.85 -0.74 24.50
CA ARG A 105 -1.58 -1.14 25.11
C ARG A 105 -1.78 -2.10 26.29
N GLU A 106 -2.90 -1.98 27.00
CA GLU A 106 -3.29 -2.80 28.16
C GLU A 106 -3.98 -4.12 27.76
N GLY A 107 -4.16 -4.38 26.46
CA GLY A 107 -4.83 -5.59 25.99
C GLY A 107 -6.36 -5.49 25.91
N ALA A 108 -6.95 -4.31 26.11
CA ALA A 108 -8.39 -4.11 25.97
C ALA A 108 -8.82 -4.02 24.49
N PRO A 109 -10.06 -4.39 24.13
CA PRO A 109 -10.55 -4.24 22.76
C PRO A 109 -10.47 -2.79 22.26
N GLY A 110 -10.08 -2.63 21.00
CA GLY A 110 -9.91 -1.33 20.36
C GLY A 110 -11.26 -0.64 20.13
N GLU A 111 -11.42 0.55 20.71
CA GLU A 111 -12.60 1.39 20.48
C GLU A 111 -12.37 2.35 19.32
N LEU A 112 -13.40 2.53 18.48
CA LEU A 112 -13.35 3.56 17.44
C LEU A 112 -13.41 4.93 18.11
N TYR A 113 -12.51 5.82 17.74
CA TYR A 113 -12.53 7.22 18.13
C TYR A 113 -12.62 8.12 16.88
N GLY A 114 -12.99 9.38 17.10
CA GLY A 114 -13.06 10.40 16.07
C GLY A 114 -12.42 11.70 16.53
N ALA A 115 -12.72 12.79 15.82
CA ALA A 115 -12.20 14.11 16.12
C ALA A 115 -12.48 14.53 17.57
N ASP A 116 -13.73 14.41 18.00
CA ASP A 116 -14.21 14.99 19.28
C ASP A 116 -14.68 13.95 20.30
N SER A 117 -14.55 12.65 19.99
CA SER A 117 -14.98 11.56 20.88
C SER A 117 -13.97 10.43 20.91
N ASP A 118 -13.74 9.85 22.09
CA ASP A 118 -12.96 8.63 22.28
C ASP A 118 -13.74 7.37 21.94
N ARG A 119 -15.07 7.48 21.78
CA ARG A 119 -15.96 6.38 21.42
C ARG A 119 -16.95 6.82 20.34
N VAL A 120 -16.87 6.17 19.19
CA VAL A 120 -17.74 6.40 18.03
C VAL A 120 -18.45 5.10 17.67
N ASP A 121 -19.76 5.18 17.44
CA ASP A 121 -20.52 4.06 16.90
C ASP A 121 -20.15 3.85 15.42
N GLY A 122 -19.53 2.70 15.14
CA GLY A 122 -19.16 2.30 13.79
C GLY A 122 -20.38 2.17 12.86
N LYS A 123 -21.53 1.75 13.37
CA LYS A 123 -22.77 1.66 12.58
C LYS A 123 -23.23 3.06 12.15
N ALA A 124 -23.31 4.00 13.08
CA ALA A 124 -23.63 5.39 12.76
C ALA A 124 -22.66 6.01 11.75
N PHE A 125 -21.36 5.68 11.80
CA PHE A 125 -20.39 6.14 10.80
C PHE A 125 -20.66 5.54 9.41
N ILE A 126 -20.92 4.24 9.33
CA ILE A 126 -21.29 3.55 8.08
C ILE A 126 -22.56 4.14 7.48
N ASP A 127 -23.57 4.37 8.31
CA ASP A 127 -24.86 4.89 7.86
C ASP A 127 -24.70 6.30 7.29
N ARG A 128 -23.86 7.15 7.91
CA ARG A 128 -23.49 8.45 7.33
C ARG A 128 -22.76 8.31 6.01
N ALA A 129 -21.91 7.29 5.84
CA ALA A 129 -21.15 7.03 4.63
C ALA A 129 -21.98 6.40 3.50
N ASP A 130 -23.28 6.15 3.70
CA ASP A 130 -24.14 5.66 2.65
C ASP A 130 -24.20 6.64 1.47
N GLY A 131 -24.15 6.09 0.25
CA GLY A 131 -24.06 6.88 -0.98
C GLY A 131 -22.72 7.60 -1.21
N ASP A 132 -21.69 7.40 -0.39
CA ASP A 132 -20.33 7.84 -0.73
C ASP A 132 -19.79 7.03 -1.91
N ARG A 133 -19.10 7.68 -2.86
CA ARG A 133 -18.48 6.98 -4.00
C ARG A 133 -17.34 6.06 -3.56
N HIS A 134 -16.61 6.48 -2.52
CA HIS A 134 -15.38 5.87 -2.04
C HIS A 134 -15.11 6.26 -0.60
N GLN A 135 -14.15 5.60 0.02
CA GLN A 135 -13.52 6.01 1.27
C GLN A 135 -12.00 5.88 1.15
N PHE A 136 -11.28 6.63 1.97
CA PHE A 136 -9.84 6.49 2.15
C PHE A 136 -9.58 5.66 3.40
N ARG A 137 -8.63 4.73 3.31
CA ARG A 137 -8.11 3.99 4.45
C ARG A 137 -6.64 4.29 4.59
N PHE A 138 -6.24 4.70 5.78
CA PHE A 138 -4.86 4.95 6.13
C PHE A 138 -4.43 4.02 7.26
N ILE A 139 -3.18 3.58 7.21
CA ILE A 139 -2.48 2.98 8.34
C ILE A 139 -1.29 3.87 8.61
N VAL A 140 -1.23 4.44 9.80
CA VAL A 140 -0.18 5.38 10.22
C VAL A 140 0.60 4.74 11.37
N ALA A 141 1.88 4.48 11.14
CA ALA A 141 2.77 3.83 12.11
C ALA A 141 4.06 4.65 12.25
N ALA A 142 4.28 5.24 13.43
CA ALA A 142 5.57 5.85 13.74
C ALA A 142 6.58 4.75 14.10
N GLU A 143 7.84 4.90 13.66
CA GLU A 143 8.92 3.98 14.03
C GLU A 143 9.06 3.87 15.56
N ASP A 144 8.95 5.02 16.24
CA ASP A 144 9.01 5.17 17.70
C ASP A 144 7.61 5.19 18.34
N GLY A 145 6.60 4.60 17.68
CA GLY A 145 5.21 4.60 18.16
C GLY A 145 5.00 3.95 19.53
N ILE A 146 5.96 3.13 19.99
CA ILE A 146 5.93 2.49 21.32
C ILE A 146 6.17 3.45 22.48
N GLU A 147 6.77 4.61 22.21
CA GLU A 147 7.01 5.67 23.20
C GLU A 147 5.70 6.39 23.59
N TYR A 148 4.64 6.23 22.79
CA TYR A 148 3.32 6.76 23.09
C TYR A 148 2.51 5.80 23.98
N GLU A 149 1.83 6.36 24.98
CA GLU A 149 0.84 5.62 25.79
C GLU A 149 -0.38 5.25 24.91
N ASP A 150 -0.90 6.22 24.17
CA ASP A 150 -1.92 6.06 23.12
C ASP A 150 -1.58 6.89 21.88
N LEU A 151 -2.20 6.57 20.73
CA LEU A 151 -1.97 7.27 19.46
C LEU A 151 -3.09 8.26 19.11
N LYS A 152 -4.12 8.41 19.97
CA LYS A 152 -5.32 9.21 19.68
C LYS A 152 -4.96 10.68 19.50
N ALA A 153 -4.13 11.22 20.40
CA ALA A 153 -3.71 12.62 20.34
C ALA A 153 -2.90 12.94 19.06
N LEU A 154 -1.97 12.05 18.70
CA LEU A 154 -1.18 12.15 17.47
C LEU A 154 -2.10 12.08 16.23
N THR A 155 -3.00 11.11 16.20
CA THR A 155 -3.94 10.92 15.08
C THR A 155 -4.88 12.10 14.91
N ARG A 156 -5.45 12.65 15.99
CA ARG A 156 -6.32 13.85 15.93
C ARG A 156 -5.58 15.05 15.37
N ARG A 157 -4.34 15.30 15.82
CA ARG A 157 -3.50 16.39 15.29
C ARG A 157 -3.14 16.18 13.82
N LEU A 158 -2.85 14.94 13.41
CA LEU A 158 -2.62 14.62 12.00
C LEU A 158 -3.87 14.89 11.16
N MET A 159 -5.05 14.46 11.62
CA MET A 159 -6.31 14.69 10.92
C MET A 159 -6.67 16.17 10.86
N ALA A 160 -6.40 16.94 11.92
CA ALA A 160 -6.54 18.39 11.92
C ALA A 160 -5.63 19.05 10.87
N GLN A 161 -4.35 18.68 10.83
CA GLN A 161 -3.40 19.19 9.84
C GLN A 161 -3.81 18.82 8.40
N MET A 162 -4.37 17.63 8.21
CA MET A 162 -4.94 17.21 6.92
C MET A 162 -6.14 18.08 6.52
N GLN A 163 -7.04 18.40 7.45
CA GLN A 163 -8.16 19.30 7.15
C GLN A 163 -7.69 20.68 6.69
N GLU A 164 -6.65 21.22 7.34
CA GLU A 164 -6.02 22.49 6.95
C GLU A 164 -5.39 22.41 5.55
N ASP A 165 -4.54 21.40 5.32
CA ASP A 165 -3.84 21.22 4.04
C ASP A 165 -4.81 21.00 2.87
N LEU A 166 -5.93 20.31 3.12
CA LEU A 166 -6.97 20.04 2.13
C LEU A 166 -7.97 21.21 2.00
N GLY A 167 -8.06 22.11 2.97
CA GLY A 167 -9.02 23.21 3.00
C GLY A 167 -10.47 22.74 3.15
N THR A 168 -10.70 21.71 3.96
CA THR A 168 -12.02 21.10 4.17
C THR A 168 -12.09 20.30 5.46
N LYS A 169 -13.29 20.19 6.04
CA LYS A 169 -13.51 19.21 7.10
C LYS A 169 -13.50 17.78 6.55
N LEU A 170 -13.10 16.85 7.40
CA LEU A 170 -13.05 15.41 7.12
C LEU A 170 -13.93 14.68 8.16
N ASP A 171 -14.83 13.80 7.71
CA ASP A 171 -15.54 12.85 8.57
C ASP A 171 -14.75 11.54 8.59
N TRP A 172 -14.24 11.17 9.77
CA TRP A 172 -13.32 10.06 9.95
C TRP A 172 -13.51 9.34 11.27
N VAL A 173 -13.11 8.07 11.30
CA VAL A 173 -12.95 7.26 12.51
C VAL A 173 -11.60 6.57 12.50
N ALA A 174 -11.06 6.28 13.67
CA ALA A 174 -9.82 5.55 13.81
C ALA A 174 -9.86 4.53 14.94
N VAL A 175 -8.94 3.56 14.90
CA VAL A 175 -8.65 2.63 16.01
C VAL A 175 -7.15 2.38 16.05
N ASP A 176 -6.61 2.22 17.25
CA ASP A 176 -5.19 1.97 17.48
C ASP A 176 -4.94 0.50 17.76
N HIS A 177 -3.84 -0.03 17.22
CA HIS A 177 -3.44 -1.42 17.32
C HIS A 177 -2.05 -1.50 17.97
N PHE A 178 -1.98 -2.01 19.21
CA PHE A 178 -0.73 -2.25 19.97
C PHE A 178 -0.32 -3.73 20.02
N ASN A 179 -1.14 -4.62 19.47
CA ASN A 179 -0.92 -6.08 19.42
C ASN A 179 0.05 -6.53 18.32
N THR A 180 0.52 -5.61 17.48
CA THR A 180 1.52 -5.87 16.44
C THR A 180 2.90 -5.39 16.90
N GLY A 181 3.97 -5.80 16.21
CA GLY A 181 5.34 -5.41 16.58
C GLY A 181 5.62 -3.90 16.56
N HIS A 182 4.70 -3.09 16.00
CA HIS A 182 4.79 -1.63 15.95
C HIS A 182 3.39 -1.01 16.13
N PRO A 183 3.15 -0.21 17.18
CA PRO A 183 1.89 0.49 17.36
C PRO A 183 1.52 1.34 16.15
N HIS A 184 0.26 1.27 15.74
CA HIS A 184 -0.23 2.01 14.57
C HIS A 184 -1.73 2.31 14.66
N SER A 185 -2.16 3.34 13.94
CA SER A 185 -3.56 3.74 13.84
C SER A 185 -4.12 3.39 12.47
N HIS A 186 -5.26 2.69 12.45
CA HIS A 186 -6.11 2.58 11.28
C HIS A 186 -7.06 3.76 11.24
N ILE A 187 -7.07 4.51 10.15
CA ILE A 187 -7.92 5.70 9.97
C ILE A 187 -8.78 5.50 8.73
N ILE A 188 -10.09 5.58 8.88
CA ILE A 188 -11.05 5.56 7.77
C ILE A 188 -11.61 6.97 7.59
N VAL A 189 -11.40 7.55 6.43
CA VAL A 189 -11.92 8.87 6.05
C VAL A 189 -12.95 8.70 4.96
N ARG A 190 -14.12 9.33 5.14
CA ARG A 190 -15.17 9.33 4.11
C ARG A 190 -14.70 10.00 2.81
N GLY A 191 -15.28 9.58 1.69
CA GLY A 191 -14.96 10.14 0.37
C GLY A 191 -15.74 11.40 0.03
N ARG A 192 -16.23 12.13 1.03
CA ARG A 192 -16.97 13.38 0.88
C ARG A 192 -16.29 14.53 1.61
N ASP A 193 -16.41 15.72 1.03
CA ASP A 193 -15.98 16.95 1.66
C ASP A 193 -17.09 17.61 2.49
N ASP A 194 -16.77 18.75 3.10
CA ASP A 194 -17.70 19.52 3.95
C ASP A 194 -18.86 20.18 3.20
N ARG A 195 -18.85 20.12 1.86
CA ARG A 195 -19.96 20.54 0.99
C ARG A 195 -20.79 19.35 0.51
N GLY A 196 -20.45 18.15 0.94
CA GLY A 196 -21.09 16.90 0.52
C GLY A 196 -20.65 16.40 -0.85
N GLU A 197 -19.66 17.05 -1.49
CA GLU A 197 -19.12 16.67 -2.79
C GLU A 197 -18.05 15.59 -2.66
N ASN A 198 -17.70 14.93 -3.77
CA ASN A 198 -16.65 13.91 -3.76
C ASN A 198 -15.29 14.52 -3.34
N LEU A 199 -14.73 14.05 -2.23
CA LEU A 199 -13.39 14.41 -1.80
C LEU A 199 -12.36 13.82 -2.76
N VAL A 200 -11.53 14.67 -3.36
CA VAL A 200 -10.40 14.26 -4.21
C VAL A 200 -9.12 14.81 -3.60
N ILE A 201 -8.29 13.92 -3.08
CA ILE A 201 -6.99 14.26 -2.49
C ILE A 201 -5.90 14.15 -3.57
N ALA A 202 -5.02 15.14 -3.64
CA ALA A 202 -3.90 15.15 -4.58
C ALA A 202 -2.97 13.95 -4.36
N ARG A 203 -2.50 13.37 -5.46
CA ARG A 203 -1.65 12.17 -5.44
C ARG A 203 -0.39 12.38 -4.58
N GLU A 204 0.24 13.53 -4.68
CA GLU A 204 1.47 13.87 -3.96
C GLU A 204 1.21 13.92 -2.46
N TYR A 205 0.05 14.47 -2.06
CA TYR A 205 -0.35 14.53 -0.67
C TYR A 205 -0.54 13.14 -0.09
N ILE A 206 -1.21 12.23 -0.81
CA ILE A 206 -1.33 10.82 -0.42
C ILE A 206 0.04 10.13 -0.37
N SER A 207 0.89 10.35 -1.39
CA SER A 207 2.15 9.60 -1.53
C SER A 207 3.24 10.00 -0.54
N SER A 208 3.23 11.26 -0.09
CA SER A 208 4.29 11.79 0.79
C SER A 208 3.80 12.83 1.79
N GLY A 209 2.86 13.71 1.42
CA GLY A 209 2.37 14.80 2.28
C GLY A 209 1.89 14.34 3.66
N ILE A 210 1.02 13.31 3.73
CA ILE A 210 0.51 12.79 5.01
C ILE A 210 1.65 12.26 5.88
N ARG A 211 2.61 11.54 5.27
CA ARG A 211 3.79 11.01 5.98
C ARG A 211 4.68 12.13 6.52
N GLU A 212 4.88 13.19 5.74
CA GLU A 212 5.68 14.34 6.12
C GLU A 212 5.03 15.09 7.30
N ARG A 213 3.70 15.30 7.28
CA ARG A 213 2.96 15.87 8.41
C ARG A 213 3.01 15.01 9.67
N ALA A 214 2.81 13.70 9.54
CA ALA A 214 2.90 12.80 10.67
C ALA A 214 4.32 12.82 11.28
N ALA A 215 5.36 12.82 10.44
CA ALA A 215 6.74 12.88 10.89
C ALA A 215 7.09 14.21 11.59
N GLU A 216 6.51 15.33 11.15
CA GLU A 216 6.61 16.62 11.86
C GLU A 216 6.00 16.53 13.26
N LEU A 217 4.78 15.99 13.38
CA LEU A 217 4.11 15.84 14.68
C LEU A 217 4.89 14.93 15.63
N VAL A 218 5.37 13.79 15.15
CA VAL A 218 6.18 12.88 15.98
C VAL A 218 7.50 13.54 16.39
N SER A 219 8.11 14.36 15.52
CA SER A 219 9.32 15.11 15.87
C SER A 219 9.06 16.22 16.89
N LEU A 220 7.85 16.78 16.93
CA LEU A 220 7.44 17.72 17.98
C LEU A 220 7.27 17.03 19.33
N ASP A 221 6.73 15.82 19.33
CA ASP A 221 6.43 15.09 20.57
C ASP A 221 7.67 14.44 21.18
N LEU A 222 8.50 13.80 20.34
CA LEU A 222 9.64 12.99 20.77
C LEU A 222 11.00 13.65 20.48
N GLY A 223 11.00 14.85 19.93
CA GLY A 223 12.20 15.52 19.43
C GLY A 223 12.76 14.88 18.14
N PRO A 224 13.80 15.51 17.54
CA PRO A 224 14.53 14.91 16.45
C PRO A 224 15.31 13.68 16.92
N ARG A 225 15.59 12.75 15.99
CA ARG A 225 16.44 11.59 16.27
C ARG A 225 17.88 12.03 16.53
N THR A 226 18.44 11.55 17.62
CA THR A 226 19.86 11.69 17.98
C THR A 226 20.72 10.75 17.15
N ASP A 227 22.00 11.11 16.98
CA ASP A 227 22.95 10.26 16.24
C ASP A 227 23.10 8.88 16.91
N ARG A 228 22.99 8.82 18.25
CA ARG A 228 23.00 7.57 19.03
C ARG A 228 21.81 6.67 18.75
N GLU A 229 20.59 7.21 18.68
CA GLU A 229 19.39 6.44 18.30
C GLU A 229 19.52 5.90 16.86
N ILE A 230 20.04 6.71 15.94
CA ILE A 230 20.27 6.31 14.55
C ILE A 230 21.27 5.15 14.49
N GLU A 231 22.37 5.24 15.23
CA GLU A 231 23.41 4.21 15.26
C GLU A 231 22.89 2.90 15.89
N LEU A 232 22.21 2.97 17.04
CA LEU A 232 21.63 1.79 17.70
C LEU A 232 20.64 1.07 16.80
N ARG A 233 19.80 1.81 16.07
CA ARG A 233 18.88 1.24 15.08
C ARG A 233 19.63 0.54 13.95
N LEU A 234 20.64 1.18 13.35
CA LEU A 234 21.41 0.57 12.26
C LEU A 234 22.14 -0.69 12.73
N ARG A 235 22.70 -0.70 13.94
CA ARG A 235 23.28 -1.90 14.55
C ARG A 235 22.26 -3.03 14.68
N ARG A 236 21.01 -2.73 15.06
CA ARG A 236 19.91 -3.72 15.10
C ARG A 236 19.53 -4.22 13.71
N GLU A 237 19.55 -3.38 12.68
CA GLU A 237 19.23 -3.78 11.29
C GLU A 237 20.28 -4.73 10.71
N MET A 238 21.54 -4.59 11.11
CA MET A 238 22.67 -5.40 10.63
C MET A 238 22.41 -6.91 10.67
N GLU A 239 21.83 -7.42 11.76
CA GLU A 239 21.61 -8.85 11.97
C GLU A 239 20.25 -9.37 11.48
N GLN A 240 19.35 -8.49 11.01
CA GLN A 240 17.98 -8.90 10.69
C GLN A 240 17.88 -9.67 9.37
N GLU A 241 17.15 -10.79 9.37
CA GLU A 241 16.87 -11.58 8.15
C GLU A 241 15.67 -11.03 7.39
N ARG A 242 15.70 -9.73 7.09
CA ARG A 242 14.69 -9.01 6.30
C ARG A 242 15.32 -7.86 5.54
N PHE A 243 14.60 -7.27 4.59
CA PHE A 243 15.08 -6.11 3.86
C PHE A 243 15.09 -4.85 4.72
N THR A 244 16.25 -4.20 4.85
CA THR A 244 16.52 -3.10 5.79
C THR A 244 16.87 -1.78 5.08
N SER A 245 17.14 -0.73 5.86
CA SER A 245 17.64 0.53 5.29
C SER A 245 19.09 0.42 4.82
N ILE A 246 19.89 -0.46 5.45
CA ILE A 246 21.27 -0.73 5.03
C ILE A 246 21.28 -1.39 3.65
N ASP A 247 20.40 -2.35 3.40
CA ASP A 247 20.30 -3.05 2.10
C ASP A 247 19.92 -2.10 0.97
N ARG A 248 18.92 -1.24 1.20
CA ARG A 248 18.55 -0.19 0.24
C ARG A 248 19.72 0.74 -0.09
N ARG A 249 20.56 1.05 0.90
CA ARG A 249 21.76 1.87 0.69
C ARG A 249 22.80 1.11 -0.12
N LEU A 250 23.06 -0.16 0.19
CA LEU A 250 23.98 -1.01 -0.58
C LEU A 250 23.54 -1.14 -2.04
N LEU A 251 22.25 -1.40 -2.29
CA LEU A 251 21.70 -1.43 -3.65
C LEU A 251 21.84 -0.10 -4.39
N SER A 252 21.76 1.04 -3.70
CA SER A 252 21.99 2.36 -4.32
C SER A 252 23.47 2.65 -4.65
N MET A 253 24.39 1.87 -4.08
CA MET A 253 25.84 1.95 -4.34
C MET A 253 26.28 0.93 -5.41
N ARG A 254 25.38 0.06 -5.85
CA ARG A 254 25.65 -0.99 -6.84
C ARG A 254 26.01 -0.33 -8.17
N ASP A 255 27.16 -0.71 -8.72
CA ASP A 255 27.59 -0.29 -10.05
C ASP A 255 26.95 -1.17 -11.15
N ASP A 256 27.26 -0.83 -12.42
CA ASP A 256 26.72 -1.52 -13.59
C ASP A 256 27.18 -3.00 -13.67
N ASP A 257 28.31 -3.34 -13.04
CA ASP A 257 28.86 -4.70 -12.95
C ASP A 257 28.28 -5.50 -11.76
N GLY A 258 27.37 -4.88 -11.01
CA GLY A 258 26.70 -5.47 -9.85
C GLY A 258 27.56 -5.56 -8.58
N LEU A 259 28.65 -4.80 -8.54
CA LEU A 259 29.55 -4.72 -7.40
C LEU A 259 29.20 -3.54 -6.50
N VAL A 260 29.49 -3.70 -5.21
CA VAL A 260 29.36 -2.68 -4.18
C VAL A 260 30.66 -2.62 -3.40
N SER A 261 31.23 -1.42 -3.34
CA SER A 261 32.42 -1.13 -2.54
C SER A 261 32.05 -0.08 -1.51
N PRO A 262 31.61 -0.48 -0.29
CA PRO A 262 31.19 0.46 0.75
C PRO A 262 32.44 1.10 1.40
N GLY A 263 33.15 1.92 0.63
CA GLY A 263 34.25 2.76 1.09
C GLY A 263 33.76 4.20 1.31
N GLY A 264 34.20 4.84 2.40
CA GLY A 264 33.87 6.24 2.69
C GLY A 264 34.52 6.71 3.99
N PRO A 265 34.53 8.04 4.25
CA PRO A 265 35.23 8.63 5.39
C PRO A 265 34.60 8.33 6.76
N ASP A 266 33.40 7.73 6.79
CA ASP A 266 32.66 7.43 8.02
C ASP A 266 32.89 5.97 8.47
N ALA A 267 33.79 5.79 9.45
CA ALA A 267 34.17 4.48 9.98
C ALA A 267 33.00 3.70 10.59
N ILE A 268 32.00 4.40 11.16
CA ILE A 268 30.82 3.75 11.77
C ILE A 268 29.95 3.15 10.67
N ARG A 269 29.68 3.92 9.60
CA ARG A 269 28.91 3.41 8.45
C ARG A 269 29.64 2.28 7.73
N GLN A 270 30.95 2.37 7.60
CA GLN A 270 31.75 1.29 7.02
C GLN A 270 31.62 0.00 7.84
N THR A 271 31.72 0.08 9.17
CA THR A 271 31.51 -1.07 10.08
C THR A 271 30.11 -1.67 9.90
N LEU A 272 29.07 -0.84 9.82
CA LEU A 272 27.69 -1.30 9.64
C LEU A 272 27.47 -1.98 8.27
N HIS A 273 28.03 -1.42 7.20
CA HIS A 273 27.93 -2.00 5.87
C HIS A 273 28.69 -3.33 5.77
N GLN A 274 29.91 -3.39 6.31
CA GLN A 274 30.69 -4.63 6.32
C GLN A 274 30.02 -5.73 7.16
N GLY A 275 29.55 -5.40 8.36
CA GLY A 275 28.81 -6.36 9.19
C GLY A 275 27.56 -6.87 8.50
N ARG A 276 26.81 -5.98 7.83
CA ARG A 276 25.64 -6.36 7.04
C ARG A 276 26.00 -7.25 5.85
N LEU A 277 27.04 -6.93 5.09
CA LEU A 277 27.50 -7.74 3.96
C LEU A 277 27.95 -9.13 4.40
N ARG A 278 28.64 -9.25 5.53
CA ARG A 278 28.98 -10.56 6.14
C ARG A 278 27.73 -11.35 6.55
N LYS A 279 26.68 -10.70 7.04
CA LYS A 279 25.39 -11.36 7.30
C LYS A 279 24.74 -11.84 5.99
N LEU A 280 24.73 -11.02 4.95
CA LEU A 280 24.20 -11.37 3.63
C LEU A 280 24.99 -12.51 2.97
N GLU A 281 26.30 -12.54 3.15
CA GLU A 281 27.18 -13.63 2.69
C GLU A 281 26.82 -14.96 3.34
N ARG A 282 26.61 -15.00 4.66
CA ARG A 282 26.11 -16.20 5.36
C ARG A 282 24.74 -16.66 4.87
N MET A 283 23.95 -15.75 4.29
CA MET A 283 22.65 -16.05 3.69
C MET A 283 22.75 -16.41 2.19
N GLY A 284 23.95 -16.39 1.60
CA GLY A 284 24.18 -16.63 0.18
C GLY A 284 23.73 -15.48 -0.73
N LEU A 285 23.52 -14.28 -0.19
CA LEU A 285 23.00 -13.11 -0.92
C LEU A 285 24.07 -12.08 -1.26
N ALA A 286 25.30 -12.28 -0.80
CA ALA A 286 26.45 -11.47 -1.15
C ALA A 286 27.71 -12.33 -1.21
N ALA A 287 28.69 -11.94 -2.01
CA ALA A 287 29.99 -12.60 -2.07
C ALA A 287 31.11 -11.56 -2.18
N GLU A 288 32.17 -11.73 -1.39
CA GLU A 288 33.36 -10.88 -1.50
C GLU A 288 34.17 -11.27 -2.75
N VAL A 289 34.43 -10.28 -3.64
CA VAL A 289 35.15 -10.50 -4.91
C VAL A 289 36.62 -10.06 -4.80
N GLY A 290 36.94 -9.15 -3.88
CA GLY A 290 38.30 -8.71 -3.56
C GLY A 290 38.39 -7.23 -3.18
N ALA A 291 39.43 -6.85 -2.42
CA ALA A 291 39.70 -5.47 -2.00
C ALA A 291 38.51 -4.74 -1.32
N GLY A 292 37.66 -5.46 -0.58
CA GLY A 292 36.47 -4.90 0.05
C GLY A 292 35.31 -4.61 -0.92
N SER A 293 35.39 -5.12 -2.15
CA SER A 293 34.30 -5.12 -3.13
C SER A 293 33.47 -6.41 -3.03
N TRP A 294 32.15 -6.24 -3.14
CA TRP A 294 31.16 -7.29 -2.91
C TRP A 294 30.21 -7.38 -4.09
N ARG A 295 29.93 -8.59 -4.56
CA ARG A 295 28.82 -8.84 -5.48
C ARG A 295 27.56 -9.10 -4.68
N LEU A 296 26.48 -8.38 -5.00
CA LEU A 296 25.16 -8.65 -4.44
C LEU A 296 24.37 -9.56 -5.36
N ASP A 297 23.58 -10.46 -4.78
CA ASP A 297 22.64 -11.28 -5.52
C ASP A 297 21.55 -10.40 -6.19
N ASP A 298 21.16 -10.74 -7.42
CA ASP A 298 20.16 -9.97 -8.18
C ASP A 298 18.76 -10.04 -7.56
N GLU A 299 18.47 -11.14 -6.87
CA GLU A 299 17.23 -11.39 -6.14
C GLU A 299 17.34 -11.04 -4.65
N LEU A 300 18.38 -10.29 -4.24
CA LEU A 300 18.61 -9.93 -2.82
C LEU A 300 17.40 -9.27 -2.17
N GLU A 301 16.79 -8.28 -2.83
CA GLU A 301 15.62 -7.59 -2.27
C GLU A 301 14.41 -8.53 -2.18
N ALA A 302 14.14 -9.30 -3.24
CA ALA A 302 13.02 -10.22 -3.30
C ALA A 302 13.15 -11.33 -2.24
N THR A 303 14.35 -11.89 -2.07
CA THR A 303 14.64 -12.94 -1.09
C THR A 303 14.55 -12.41 0.33
N LEU A 304 15.16 -11.26 0.65
CA LEU A 304 15.06 -10.66 2.00
C LEU A 304 13.63 -10.26 2.36
N ARG A 305 12.82 -9.79 1.41
CA ARG A 305 11.40 -9.51 1.66
C ARG A 305 10.62 -10.78 1.97
N ARG A 306 10.78 -11.84 1.17
CA ARG A 306 10.14 -13.15 1.41
C ARG A 306 10.55 -13.75 2.75
N THR A 307 11.84 -13.70 3.09
CA THR A 307 12.33 -14.21 4.39
C THR A 307 11.75 -13.41 5.57
N GLY A 308 11.68 -12.08 5.45
CA GLY A 308 11.04 -11.22 6.45
C GLY A 308 9.56 -11.53 6.64
N GLU A 309 8.80 -11.60 5.54
CA GLU A 309 7.38 -11.95 5.55
C GLU A 309 7.13 -13.33 6.17
N ARG A 310 7.94 -14.33 5.81
CA ARG A 310 7.89 -15.67 6.41
C ARG A 310 8.13 -15.63 7.92
N GLY A 311 9.11 -14.84 8.38
CA GLY A 311 9.38 -14.65 9.79
C GLY A 311 8.20 -14.04 10.56
N ASP A 312 7.48 -13.11 9.94
CA ASP A 312 6.29 -12.49 10.55
C ASP A 312 5.08 -13.43 10.57
N ILE A 313 4.93 -14.30 9.56
CA ILE A 313 3.95 -15.39 9.57
C ILE A 313 4.23 -16.37 10.72
N ILE A 314 5.49 -16.78 10.90
CA ILE A 314 5.92 -17.70 11.98
C ILE A 314 5.58 -17.11 13.36
N LYS A 315 5.88 -15.83 13.59
CA LYS A 315 5.49 -15.13 14.84
C LYS A 315 3.98 -15.12 15.04
N THR A 316 3.22 -14.90 13.96
CA THR A 316 1.75 -14.91 13.99
C THR A 316 1.23 -16.29 14.38
N ILE A 317 1.72 -17.36 13.75
CA ILE A 317 1.34 -18.75 14.09
C ILE A 317 1.62 -19.01 15.57
N HIS A 318 2.82 -18.66 16.04
CA HIS A 318 3.21 -18.86 17.43
C HIS A 318 2.23 -18.16 18.39
N ARG A 319 1.95 -16.87 18.17
CA ARG A 319 1.05 -16.07 19.01
C ARG A 319 -0.36 -16.68 19.06
N GLU A 320 -0.93 -17.02 17.91
CA GLU A 320 -2.29 -17.56 17.83
C GLU A 320 -2.42 -18.96 18.44
N LEU A 321 -1.41 -19.81 18.28
CA LEU A 321 -1.39 -21.15 18.90
C LEU A 321 -1.19 -21.06 20.42
N ALA A 322 -0.21 -20.27 20.88
CA ALA A 322 0.06 -20.07 22.30
C ALA A 322 -1.14 -19.46 23.03
N GLY A 323 -1.81 -18.47 22.43
CA GLY A 323 -3.03 -17.86 22.97
C GLY A 323 -4.20 -18.83 23.12
N LYS A 324 -4.16 -19.99 22.46
CA LYS A 324 -5.18 -21.06 22.55
C LYS A 324 -4.70 -22.29 23.33
N GLY A 325 -3.52 -22.22 23.96
CA GLY A 325 -2.93 -23.35 24.67
C GLY A 325 -2.57 -24.53 23.77
N LEU A 326 -2.40 -24.31 22.45
CA LEU A 326 -2.02 -25.35 21.50
C LEU A 326 -0.51 -25.42 21.39
N ALA A 327 0.10 -26.38 22.09
CA ALA A 327 1.52 -26.66 21.99
C ALA A 327 1.81 -27.51 20.74
N ARG A 328 2.25 -26.88 19.66
CA ARG A 328 2.77 -27.54 18.45
C ARG A 328 4.24 -27.21 18.27
N SER A 329 5.03 -28.17 17.78
CA SER A 329 6.42 -27.90 17.41
C SER A 329 6.45 -26.94 16.22
N ALA A 330 7.44 -26.05 16.17
CA ALA A 330 7.65 -25.19 15.01
C ALA A 330 7.95 -26.00 13.73
N ALA A 331 8.46 -27.23 13.88
CA ALA A 331 8.67 -28.17 12.77
C ALA A 331 7.35 -28.64 12.12
N ASP A 332 6.23 -28.54 12.83
CA ASP A 332 4.90 -28.96 12.36
C ASP A 332 4.13 -27.81 11.69
N TRP A 333 4.77 -26.65 11.48
CA TRP A 333 4.14 -25.49 10.84
C TRP A 333 4.35 -25.52 9.34
N VAL A 334 3.26 -25.41 8.60
CA VAL A 334 3.26 -25.37 7.13
C VAL A 334 2.68 -24.05 6.67
N ILE A 335 3.42 -23.33 5.83
CA ILE A 335 3.01 -22.01 5.33
C ILE A 335 2.65 -22.15 3.86
N HIS A 336 1.38 -21.90 3.55
CA HIS A 336 0.81 -21.84 2.22
C HIS A 336 0.61 -20.38 1.85
N ASP A 337 1.69 -19.73 1.45
CA ASP A 337 1.69 -18.34 0.98
C ASP A 337 1.38 -18.25 -0.52
N ARG A 338 1.39 -17.03 -1.07
CA ARG A 338 1.07 -16.78 -2.49
C ARG A 338 2.12 -17.34 -3.45
N ALA A 339 3.39 -17.40 -3.03
CA ALA A 339 4.50 -17.78 -3.90
C ALA A 339 4.75 -19.30 -3.88
N GLY A 340 4.21 -19.99 -2.88
CA GLY A 340 4.31 -21.43 -2.72
C GLY A 340 3.28 -22.24 -3.51
N GLU A 341 3.38 -23.55 -3.34
CA GLU A 341 2.42 -24.50 -3.90
C GLU A 341 1.05 -24.35 -3.22
N PRO A 342 -0.06 -24.46 -3.98
CA PRO A 342 -1.38 -24.40 -3.40
C PRO A 342 -1.64 -25.60 -2.48
N VAL A 343 -2.42 -25.35 -1.43
CA VAL A 343 -2.87 -26.39 -0.49
C VAL A 343 -3.52 -27.54 -1.24
N GLN A 344 -2.92 -28.73 -1.22
CA GLN A 344 -3.60 -29.97 -1.58
C GLN A 344 -4.64 -30.24 -0.49
N SER A 345 -5.90 -30.47 -0.87
CA SER A 345 -7.09 -30.45 0.01
C SER A 345 -6.82 -30.85 1.48
N LEU A 346 -7.11 -29.95 2.42
CA LEU A 346 -6.82 -30.10 3.85
C LEU A 346 -8.12 -30.04 4.66
N VAL A 347 -8.26 -30.91 5.67
CA VAL A 347 -9.35 -30.84 6.64
C VAL A 347 -8.77 -30.58 8.03
N GLY A 348 -9.38 -29.65 8.77
CA GLY A 348 -8.91 -29.34 10.11
C GLY A 348 -9.77 -28.33 10.83
N ARG A 349 -9.38 -28.04 12.07
CA ARG A 349 -10.03 -27.09 12.95
C ARG A 349 -9.43 -25.71 12.76
N VAL A 350 -10.28 -24.69 12.60
CA VAL A 350 -9.84 -23.29 12.51
C VAL A 350 -9.31 -22.84 13.87
N VAL A 351 -8.01 -22.59 13.92
CA VAL A 351 -7.34 -21.96 15.06
C VAL A 351 -7.61 -20.47 14.99
N ALA A 352 -7.25 -19.79 13.92
CA ALA A 352 -7.40 -18.34 13.84
C ALA A 352 -7.66 -17.87 12.41
N ARG A 353 -8.24 -16.68 12.30
CA ARG A 353 -8.40 -15.95 11.05
C ARG A 353 -8.10 -14.47 11.30
N GLY A 354 -7.15 -13.94 10.55
CA GLY A 354 -6.70 -12.55 10.64
C GLY A 354 -6.42 -11.94 9.27
N LEU A 355 -5.88 -10.72 9.24
CA LEU A 355 -5.44 -10.06 8.03
C LEU A 355 -3.96 -10.34 7.76
N ALA A 356 -3.66 -10.91 6.59
CA ALA A 356 -2.30 -11.07 6.08
C ALA A 356 -1.78 -9.77 5.44
N ASP A 357 -2.69 -8.98 4.89
CA ASP A 357 -2.44 -7.65 4.38
C ASP A 357 -3.66 -6.78 4.68
N GLU A 358 -3.57 -6.04 5.78
CA GLU A 358 -4.66 -5.23 6.32
C GLU A 358 -5.15 -4.17 5.34
N ILE A 359 -4.22 -3.51 4.63
CA ILE A 359 -4.59 -2.46 3.69
C ILE A 359 -5.31 -3.07 2.49
N ASN A 360 -4.92 -4.28 2.05
CA ASN A 360 -5.54 -4.96 0.91
C ASN A 360 -6.72 -5.89 1.26
N ASP A 361 -7.15 -5.92 2.52
CA ASP A 361 -8.18 -6.84 3.04
C ASP A 361 -7.89 -8.32 2.70
N ARG A 362 -6.61 -8.69 2.62
CA ARG A 362 -6.25 -10.10 2.44
C ARG A 362 -6.23 -10.78 3.78
N HIS A 363 -6.88 -11.93 3.85
CA HIS A 363 -7.02 -12.70 5.06
C HIS A 363 -6.09 -13.92 5.02
N TYR A 364 -5.66 -14.35 6.20
CA TYR A 364 -5.10 -15.67 6.41
C TYR A 364 -6.03 -16.51 7.28
N MET A 365 -5.81 -17.82 7.25
CA MET A 365 -6.39 -18.77 8.18
C MET A 365 -5.31 -19.68 8.73
N ILE A 366 -5.35 -19.94 10.03
CA ILE A 366 -4.55 -20.99 10.68
C ILE A 366 -5.47 -22.17 10.95
N VAL A 367 -5.12 -23.34 10.42
CA VAL A 367 -5.86 -24.59 10.55
C VAL A 367 -4.98 -25.62 11.25
N ASP A 368 -5.46 -26.15 12.38
CA ASP A 368 -4.89 -27.31 13.06
C ASP A 368 -5.51 -28.55 12.42
N ALA A 369 -4.72 -29.20 11.56
CA ALA A 369 -5.21 -30.20 10.63
C ALA A 369 -5.12 -31.63 11.18
N VAL A 370 -5.88 -32.52 10.53
CA VAL A 370 -5.93 -33.94 10.89
C VAL A 370 -4.61 -34.68 10.63
N ASP A 371 -3.70 -34.09 9.86
CA ASP A 371 -2.34 -34.62 9.63
C ASP A 371 -1.36 -34.31 10.78
N GLY A 372 -1.85 -33.64 11.84
CA GLY A 372 -1.06 -33.26 13.01
C GLY A 372 -0.31 -31.93 12.86
N LYS A 373 -0.40 -31.26 11.69
CA LYS A 373 0.31 -30.02 11.39
C LYS A 373 -0.58 -28.80 11.54
N SER A 374 0.06 -27.64 11.76
CA SER A 374 -0.60 -26.34 11.77
C SER A 374 -0.32 -25.60 10.48
N HIS A 375 -1.37 -25.34 9.69
CA HIS A 375 -1.27 -24.72 8.38
C HIS A 375 -1.66 -23.27 8.45
N TRP A 376 -0.75 -22.37 8.09
CA TRP A 376 -1.08 -20.99 7.76
C TRP A 376 -1.39 -20.89 6.28
N ILE A 377 -2.52 -20.30 5.93
CA ILE A 377 -3.03 -20.30 4.56
C ILE A 377 -3.48 -18.89 4.18
N ASP A 378 -2.92 -18.32 3.12
CA ASP A 378 -3.44 -17.11 2.50
C ASP A 378 -4.76 -17.45 1.77
N ILE A 379 -5.89 -16.97 2.31
CA ILE A 379 -7.24 -17.21 1.77
C ILE A 379 -7.70 -16.08 0.83
N GLY A 380 -6.82 -15.11 0.54
CA GLY A 380 -7.05 -14.04 -0.41
C GLY A 380 -7.91 -12.90 0.14
N ARG A 381 -8.45 -12.09 -0.78
CA ARG A 381 -9.29 -10.93 -0.43
C ARG A 381 -10.65 -11.38 0.10
N GLY A 382 -11.00 -10.92 1.29
CA GLY A 382 -12.20 -11.33 2.04
C GLY A 382 -13.52 -10.79 1.52
N GLU A 383 -13.64 -10.50 0.22
CA GLU A 383 -14.90 -10.08 -0.38
C GLU A 383 -15.88 -11.27 -0.39
N ALA A 384 -16.65 -11.39 0.70
CA ALA A 384 -17.74 -12.34 0.93
C ALA A 384 -17.35 -13.77 1.40
N MET A 385 -16.60 -13.89 2.50
CA MET A 385 -16.70 -15.09 3.35
C MET A 385 -17.24 -14.70 4.71
N GLU A 386 -18.36 -15.34 5.10
CA GLU A 386 -18.96 -15.23 6.44
C GLU A 386 -17.88 -15.42 7.52
N THR A 387 -18.06 -14.72 8.64
CA THR A 387 -17.22 -14.86 9.82
C THR A 387 -17.40 -16.27 10.37
N MET A 388 -16.47 -17.15 10.02
CA MET A 388 -16.43 -18.52 10.55
C MET A 388 -16.06 -18.47 12.03
N PRO A 389 -16.82 -19.13 12.92
CA PRO A 389 -16.47 -19.22 14.33
C PRO A 389 -15.11 -19.90 14.52
N ASN A 390 -14.34 -19.45 15.52
CA ASN A 390 -13.16 -20.16 15.96
C ASN A 390 -13.54 -21.59 16.38
N GLY A 391 -12.71 -22.58 16.03
CA GLY A 391 -12.96 -23.98 16.36
C GLY A 391 -13.86 -24.74 15.39
N CYS A 392 -14.43 -24.09 14.37
CA CYS A 392 -15.16 -24.83 13.32
C CYS A 392 -14.22 -25.73 12.52
N ILE A 393 -14.75 -26.85 12.02
CA ILE A 393 -14.04 -27.72 11.10
C ILE A 393 -14.23 -27.20 9.69
N VAL A 394 -13.13 -27.04 8.96
CA VAL A 394 -13.11 -26.58 7.58
C VAL A 394 -12.41 -27.59 6.69
N ARG A 395 -12.85 -27.62 5.43
CA ARG A 395 -12.08 -28.20 4.34
C ARG A 395 -11.53 -27.06 3.48
N VAL A 396 -10.21 -26.92 3.44
CA VAL A 396 -9.51 -26.00 2.56
C VAL A 396 -9.14 -26.75 1.30
N ALA A 397 -9.51 -26.23 0.14
CA ALA A 397 -9.15 -26.80 -1.15
C ALA A 397 -8.57 -25.69 -2.03
N PRO A 398 -7.71 -26.04 -3.02
CA PRO A 398 -7.25 -25.06 -3.98
C PRO A 398 -8.48 -24.45 -4.67
N ARG A 399 -8.40 -23.14 -4.96
CA ARG A 399 -9.40 -22.53 -5.83
C ARG A 399 -9.41 -23.28 -7.15
N ASN A 400 -10.60 -23.68 -7.61
CA ASN A 400 -10.72 -24.22 -8.95
C ASN A 400 -10.31 -23.12 -9.95
N THR A 401 -9.12 -23.27 -10.52
CA THR A 401 -8.56 -22.40 -11.55
C THR A 401 -8.91 -22.88 -12.95
N GLU A 402 -9.65 -23.99 -13.09
CA GLU A 402 -10.10 -24.45 -14.39
C GLU A 402 -10.95 -23.36 -15.07
N PRO A 403 -10.82 -23.21 -16.40
CA PRO A 403 -11.66 -22.31 -17.16
C PRO A 403 -13.13 -22.62 -16.88
N ARG A 404 -13.90 -21.59 -16.51
CA ARG A 404 -15.34 -21.72 -16.30
C ARG A 404 -15.99 -22.16 -17.60
N ARG A 405 -17.19 -22.75 -17.53
CA ARG A 405 -17.97 -23.09 -18.75
C ARG A 405 -18.07 -21.92 -19.73
N VAL A 406 -18.31 -20.70 -19.22
CA VAL A 406 -18.33 -19.47 -20.03
C VAL A 406 -16.99 -19.21 -20.72
N ASP A 407 -15.86 -19.41 -20.02
CA ASP A 407 -14.53 -19.23 -20.62
C ASP A 407 -14.26 -20.26 -21.73
N ARG A 408 -14.72 -21.51 -21.51
CA ARG A 408 -14.64 -22.58 -22.52
C ARG A 408 -15.51 -22.28 -23.74
N THR A 409 -16.75 -21.85 -23.56
CA THR A 409 -17.67 -21.47 -24.65
C THR A 409 -17.13 -20.29 -25.45
N ILE A 410 -16.56 -19.26 -24.79
CA ILE A 410 -15.91 -18.15 -25.50
C ILE A 410 -14.74 -18.64 -26.33
N ALA A 411 -13.85 -19.45 -25.73
CA ALA A 411 -12.68 -19.98 -26.43
C ALA A 411 -13.06 -20.88 -27.62
N GLU A 412 -14.10 -21.70 -27.47
CA GLU A 412 -14.66 -22.56 -28.53
C GLU A 412 -15.20 -21.73 -29.71
N ILE A 413 -16.07 -20.76 -29.42
CA ILE A 413 -16.64 -19.87 -30.43
C ILE A 413 -15.53 -19.06 -31.10
N ALA A 414 -14.59 -18.52 -30.34
CA ALA A 414 -13.47 -17.77 -30.89
C ALA A 414 -12.57 -18.64 -31.77
N ALA A 415 -12.25 -19.86 -31.35
CA ALA A 415 -11.46 -20.80 -32.15
C ALA A 415 -12.12 -21.12 -33.49
N ALA A 416 -13.45 -21.28 -33.51
CA ALA A 416 -14.22 -21.49 -34.74
C ALA A 416 -14.30 -20.25 -35.66
N ASN A 417 -13.96 -19.05 -35.14
CA ASN A 417 -14.11 -17.77 -35.83
C ASN A 417 -12.79 -16.98 -35.88
N GLY A 418 -11.66 -17.66 -36.10
CA GLY A 418 -10.36 -17.01 -36.32
C GLY A 418 -9.82 -16.26 -35.10
N GLY A 419 -10.16 -16.73 -33.90
CA GLY A 419 -9.76 -16.13 -32.63
C GLY A 419 -10.64 -14.95 -32.20
N ARG A 420 -11.76 -14.67 -32.89
CA ARG A 420 -12.61 -13.51 -32.65
C ARG A 420 -13.91 -13.86 -31.94
N TYR A 421 -14.34 -12.99 -31.04
CA TYR A 421 -15.62 -13.12 -30.36
C TYR A 421 -16.42 -11.82 -30.40
N ASP A 422 -17.68 -11.90 -30.82
CA ASP A 422 -18.69 -10.87 -30.58
C ASP A 422 -20.08 -11.52 -30.38
N VAL A 423 -21.09 -10.69 -30.11
CA VAL A 423 -22.45 -11.18 -29.87
C VAL A 423 -23.05 -11.83 -31.11
N ASP A 424 -22.79 -11.29 -32.29
CA ASP A 424 -23.34 -11.80 -33.55
C ASP A 424 -22.67 -13.13 -33.93
N ILE A 425 -21.36 -13.24 -33.72
CA ILE A 425 -20.59 -14.49 -33.87
C ILE A 425 -21.16 -15.56 -32.93
N HIS A 426 -21.43 -15.21 -31.66
CA HIS A 426 -22.02 -16.14 -30.71
C HIS A 426 -23.38 -16.64 -31.19
N LEU A 427 -24.29 -15.74 -31.57
CA LEU A 427 -25.65 -16.10 -31.99
C LEU A 427 -25.67 -16.88 -33.32
N LYS A 428 -24.69 -16.66 -34.20
CA LYS A 428 -24.51 -17.49 -35.41
C LYS A 428 -24.01 -18.88 -35.09
N HIS A 429 -23.13 -19.01 -34.09
CA HIS A 429 -22.55 -20.29 -33.69
C HIS A 429 -23.55 -21.13 -32.87
N ASP A 430 -24.30 -20.50 -31.96
CA ASP A 430 -25.38 -21.10 -31.19
C ASP A 430 -26.69 -20.31 -31.38
N PRO A 431 -27.52 -20.70 -32.36
CA PRO A 431 -28.82 -20.05 -32.62
C PRO A 431 -29.83 -20.19 -31.47
N SER A 432 -29.59 -21.09 -30.51
CA SER A 432 -30.45 -21.26 -29.34
C SER A 432 -30.13 -20.29 -28.20
N ALA A 433 -28.96 -19.63 -28.25
CA ALA A 433 -28.54 -18.65 -27.27
C ALA A 433 -29.33 -17.33 -27.39
N THR A 434 -29.54 -16.66 -26.26
CA THR A 434 -30.13 -15.32 -26.24
C THR A 434 -29.06 -14.24 -26.31
N GLU A 435 -29.42 -13.07 -26.83
CA GLU A 435 -28.50 -11.93 -26.88
C GLU A 435 -28.01 -11.52 -25.48
N SER A 436 -28.87 -11.59 -24.46
CA SER A 436 -28.52 -11.29 -23.07
C SER A 436 -27.49 -12.28 -22.49
N PHE A 437 -27.57 -13.55 -22.88
CA PHE A 437 -26.59 -14.58 -22.53
C PHE A 437 -25.22 -14.30 -23.19
N ALA A 438 -25.21 -14.01 -24.50
CA ALA A 438 -24.00 -13.64 -25.24
C ALA A 438 -23.36 -12.34 -24.70
N ARG A 439 -24.16 -11.35 -24.28
CA ARG A 439 -23.66 -10.13 -23.61
C ARG A 439 -23.00 -10.39 -22.26
N THR A 440 -23.39 -11.46 -21.56
CA THR A 440 -22.71 -11.87 -20.31
C THR A 440 -21.27 -12.31 -20.57
N HIS A 441 -21.02 -12.91 -21.74
CA HIS A 441 -19.67 -13.32 -22.16
C HIS A 441 -18.80 -12.11 -22.51
N VAL A 442 -19.37 -11.07 -23.14
CA VAL A 442 -18.68 -9.77 -23.35
C VAL A 442 -18.26 -9.14 -22.02
N ARG A 443 -19.14 -9.16 -20.99
CA ARG A 443 -18.78 -8.68 -19.65
C ARG A 443 -17.64 -9.50 -19.04
N ARG A 444 -17.61 -10.81 -19.30
CA ARG A 444 -16.52 -11.70 -18.88
C ARG A 444 -15.21 -11.36 -19.58
N LEU A 445 -15.21 -11.12 -20.89
CA LEU A 445 -14.05 -10.68 -21.67
C LEU A 445 -13.51 -9.33 -21.19
N GLU A 446 -14.38 -8.36 -20.91
CA GLU A 446 -13.98 -7.08 -20.33
C GLU A 446 -13.36 -7.24 -18.93
N ALA A 447 -13.88 -8.17 -18.12
CA ALA A 447 -13.28 -8.49 -16.83
C ALA A 447 -11.89 -9.12 -16.98
N ILE A 448 -11.70 -10.03 -17.95
CA ILE A 448 -10.39 -10.63 -18.26
C ILE A 448 -9.43 -9.55 -18.77
N ARG A 449 -9.82 -8.73 -19.75
CA ARG A 449 -9.01 -7.62 -20.27
C ARG A 449 -8.52 -6.70 -19.16
N ARG A 450 -9.39 -6.32 -18.22
CA ARG A 450 -9.00 -5.47 -17.09
C ARG A 450 -8.05 -6.14 -16.10
N ALA A 451 -8.15 -7.45 -15.95
CA ALA A 451 -7.36 -8.21 -14.99
C ALA A 451 -5.98 -8.61 -15.54
N THR A 452 -5.92 -9.04 -16.80
CA THR A 452 -4.71 -9.64 -17.39
C THR A 452 -4.14 -8.84 -18.55
N GLY A 453 -4.94 -7.99 -19.21
CA GLY A 453 -4.56 -7.35 -20.48
C GLY A 453 -4.45 -8.30 -21.67
N GLY A 454 -4.77 -9.59 -21.50
CA GLY A 454 -4.56 -10.64 -22.50
C GLY A 454 -5.69 -10.81 -23.53
N VAL A 455 -6.62 -9.87 -23.61
CA VAL A 455 -7.72 -9.88 -24.58
C VAL A 455 -7.81 -8.48 -25.18
N GLU A 456 -7.78 -8.39 -26.50
CA GLU A 456 -7.91 -7.12 -27.20
C GLU A 456 -9.38 -6.76 -27.40
N ARG A 457 -9.70 -5.47 -27.55
CA ARG A 457 -11.05 -5.06 -27.94
C ARG A 457 -10.93 -4.10 -29.10
N GLU A 458 -11.39 -4.53 -30.26
CA GLU A 458 -11.40 -3.72 -31.48
C GLU A 458 -12.43 -2.58 -31.37
N PRO A 459 -12.24 -1.47 -32.12
CA PRO A 459 -13.18 -0.34 -32.14
C PRO A 459 -14.60 -0.71 -32.56
N ASN A 460 -14.76 -1.75 -33.38
CA ASN A 460 -16.05 -2.28 -33.85
C ASN A 460 -16.80 -3.10 -32.77
N GLY A 461 -16.18 -3.34 -31.61
CA GLY A 461 -16.78 -4.08 -30.50
C GLY A 461 -16.43 -5.57 -30.44
N THR A 462 -15.67 -6.08 -31.42
CA THR A 462 -15.12 -7.45 -31.46
C THR A 462 -14.00 -7.60 -30.44
N TRP A 463 -13.87 -8.81 -29.89
CA TRP A 463 -12.87 -9.21 -28.91
C TRP A 463 -11.89 -10.23 -29.48
#